data_AF-A0A847DMY5-F1
#
_entry.id   AF-A0A847DMY5-F1
#
_cell.length_a   1.000
_cell.length_b   1.000
_cell.length_c   1.000
_cell.angle_alpha   90.00
_cell.angle_beta   90.00
_cell.angle_gamma   90.00
#
_symmetry.space_group_name_H-M   'P 1'
#
loop_
_entity.id
_entity.type
_entity.pdbx_description
1 polymer ?
#
loop_
_entity_poly.entity_id
_entity_poly.type
_entity_poly.pdbx_seq_one_letter_code
_entity_poly.pdbx_strand_id
1 'polypeptide(L)'
;MIKSIFSISIFFSAAILSAAPTTSPDLGTTFPLRLSDLSNTVALAQNRATAAQNLRDLVNESFKDAQPDITSETVRGKLKGGMWACGLLEIPMESAHNALQSLLTRYELLDEDLGKKTLELTFGLFAFDFKEEVTSIALTTKYPKHFASAVLYLRRLDKTEQETWERFRPEMEKRWPEWQEQPILKALSLICDQREPIQPPPLRTILGQQFMPGKPVIYSFQRNNRDFEGLVVIRRADGRFARNAEGNIWSVPQLTRSNSALPGFISNGSTPQGIHTIMGVGQETNPYIGRTPYIETALPIEKTPAEFFHEPKYENTSWTMTLYTDMLPTEWQNYWPTQLAWYAGKAGRCYMYSHGTTIDPDYYLGMPWYPNTPSLGCLTCKEIWNPATGKAFQSDQLALYNAWISACHNLNPHQVWTLKTPPNEKLTGYCAVIELDNAQRPVALAEVLNEIMLADKR
;
A
#
# COMPACT_ATOMS: atom_id res chain seq x y z
N MET A 1 -20.92 -16.04 19.28
CA MET A 1 -21.61 -16.68 18.14
C MET A 1 -21.15 -16.04 16.82
N ILE A 2 -19.83 -15.98 16.61
CA ILE A 2 -19.17 -15.43 15.41
C ILE A 2 -17.97 -16.36 15.15
N LYS A 3 -18.24 -17.47 14.47
CA LYS A 3 -17.25 -18.41 13.93
C LYS A 3 -17.90 -19.00 12.68
N SER A 4 -17.79 -18.29 11.58
CA SER A 4 -18.00 -18.75 10.20
C SER A 4 -18.04 -17.52 9.31
N ILE A 5 -17.51 -17.63 8.09
CA ILE A 5 -17.44 -16.62 7.04
C ILE A 5 -16.24 -15.66 7.19
N PHE A 6 -15.04 -16.14 6.87
CA PHE A 6 -14.04 -15.41 6.08
C PHE A 6 -13.02 -16.44 5.58
N SER A 7 -13.46 -17.29 4.66
CA SER A 7 -12.56 -17.90 3.68
C SER A 7 -12.78 -17.11 2.40
N ILE A 8 -12.21 -15.91 2.32
CA ILE A 8 -11.91 -15.32 1.02
C ILE A 8 -10.64 -16.03 0.59
N SER A 9 -10.83 -17.19 -0.01
CA SER A 9 -9.88 -17.71 -0.97
C SER A 9 -9.71 -16.61 -2.01
N ILE A 10 -8.61 -15.87 -1.92
CA ILE A 10 -8.12 -15.10 -3.04
C ILE A 10 -7.94 -16.16 -4.12
N PHE A 11 -8.86 -16.23 -5.07
CA PHE A 11 -8.69 -16.97 -6.31
C PHE A 11 -7.57 -16.27 -7.10
N PHE A 12 -6.33 -16.38 -6.61
CA PHE A 12 -5.23 -16.69 -7.50
C PHE A 12 -5.64 -18.03 -8.09
N SER A 13 -6.09 -18.03 -9.34
CA SER A 13 -6.12 -19.29 -10.06
C SER A 13 -4.69 -19.81 -10.02
N ALA A 14 -4.47 -20.86 -9.22
CA ALA A 14 -3.20 -21.54 -8.99
C ALA A 14 -2.62 -22.17 -10.28
N ALA A 15 -3.13 -21.77 -11.45
CA ALA A 15 -2.91 -22.40 -12.74
C ALA A 15 -2.00 -21.60 -13.69
N ILE A 16 -1.53 -20.39 -13.36
CA ILE A 16 -0.73 -19.59 -14.32
C ILE A 16 0.71 -19.28 -13.84
N LEU A 17 1.09 -19.59 -12.60
CA LEU A 17 2.50 -19.73 -12.24
C LEU A 17 2.68 -20.83 -11.19
N SER A 18 2.67 -22.10 -11.61
CA SER A 18 3.39 -23.12 -10.85
C SER A 18 4.89 -22.90 -11.07
N ALA A 19 5.45 -21.86 -10.45
CA ALA A 19 6.85 -21.95 -10.07
C ALA A 19 6.97 -23.19 -9.18
N ALA A 20 7.91 -24.08 -9.52
CA ALA A 20 8.16 -25.30 -8.76
C ALA A 20 8.17 -25.00 -7.25
N PRO A 21 7.69 -25.92 -6.38
CA PRO A 21 7.68 -25.70 -4.94
C PRO A 21 9.10 -25.35 -4.50
N THR A 22 9.33 -24.07 -4.25
CA THR A 22 10.59 -23.60 -3.69
C THR A 22 10.61 -24.11 -2.27
N THR A 23 11.36 -25.19 -2.02
CA THR A 23 11.71 -25.62 -0.68
C THR A 23 12.27 -24.40 0.05
N SER A 24 11.57 -23.94 1.07
CA SER A 24 12.02 -22.80 1.88
C SER A 24 13.36 -23.17 2.50
N PRO A 25 14.42 -22.36 2.36
CA PRO A 25 15.45 -22.35 3.37
C PRO A 25 14.74 -22.01 4.68
N ASP A 26 14.96 -22.83 5.70
CA ASP A 26 14.50 -22.55 7.05
C ASP A 26 15.25 -21.30 7.54
N LEU A 27 14.57 -20.16 7.56
CA LEU A 27 15.09 -18.92 8.16
C LEU A 27 15.37 -19.09 9.67
N GLY A 28 15.09 -20.27 10.25
CA GLY A 28 15.46 -20.69 11.59
C GLY A 28 16.96 -20.99 11.82
N THR A 29 17.84 -20.94 10.80
CA THR A 29 19.26 -21.31 11.01
C THR A 29 20.22 -20.14 11.20
N THR A 30 19.90 -18.91 10.75
CA THR A 30 20.78 -17.74 10.92
C THR A 30 20.01 -16.52 11.43
N PHE A 31 20.48 -15.95 12.54
CA PHE A 31 19.98 -14.69 13.08
C PHE A 31 21.14 -13.86 13.66
N PRO A 32 21.17 -12.54 13.45
CA PRO A 32 20.30 -11.75 12.56
C PRO A 32 20.46 -12.11 11.09
N LEU A 33 19.46 -11.78 10.27
CA LEU A 33 19.46 -12.09 8.86
C LEU A 33 20.48 -11.27 8.08
N ARG A 34 21.20 -11.94 7.19
CA ARG A 34 22.18 -11.34 6.27
C ARG A 34 21.66 -11.36 4.84
N LEU A 35 22.20 -10.45 4.03
CA LEU A 35 21.90 -10.42 2.60
C LEU A 35 22.25 -11.76 1.90
N SER A 36 23.33 -12.43 2.33
CA SER A 36 23.76 -13.74 1.82
C SER A 36 22.72 -14.85 2.02
N ASP A 37 21.86 -14.68 3.03
CA ASP A 37 20.85 -15.66 3.43
C ASP A 37 19.62 -15.58 2.50
N LEU A 38 19.49 -14.48 1.75
CA LEU A 38 18.37 -14.24 0.85
C LEU A 38 18.66 -14.76 -0.56
N SER A 39 17.79 -15.65 -1.04
CA SER A 39 17.74 -16.09 -2.43
C SER A 39 16.31 -16.28 -2.90
N ASN A 40 16.04 -15.95 -4.16
CA ASN A 40 14.77 -16.20 -4.81
C ASN A 40 15.01 -16.64 -6.26
N THR A 41 14.47 -17.80 -6.63
CA THR A 41 14.60 -18.34 -7.98
C THR A 41 13.83 -17.49 -9.00
N VAL A 42 12.78 -16.77 -8.60
CA VAL A 42 12.03 -15.87 -9.50
C VAL A 42 12.91 -14.73 -10.00
N ALA A 43 13.96 -14.37 -9.26
CA ALA A 43 14.91 -13.35 -9.70
C ALA A 43 15.90 -13.81 -10.78
N LEU A 44 15.98 -15.12 -11.09
CA LEU A 44 16.86 -15.62 -12.15
C LEU A 44 16.42 -15.11 -13.52
N ALA A 45 17.37 -14.71 -14.37
CA ALA A 45 17.10 -14.10 -15.68
C ALA A 45 16.10 -14.92 -16.52
N GLN A 46 16.31 -16.24 -16.61
CA GLN A 46 15.43 -17.14 -17.34
C GLN A 46 14.01 -17.19 -16.76
N ASN A 47 13.89 -17.17 -15.42
CA ASN A 47 12.60 -17.21 -14.74
C ASN A 47 11.87 -15.87 -14.88
N ARG A 48 12.58 -14.74 -14.83
CA ARG A 48 12.02 -13.41 -15.12
C ARG A 48 11.50 -13.32 -16.56
N ALA A 49 12.30 -13.74 -17.53
CA ALA A 49 11.88 -13.78 -18.94
C ALA A 49 10.63 -14.65 -19.14
N THR A 50 10.59 -15.82 -18.49
CA THR A 50 9.43 -16.72 -18.53
C THR A 50 8.21 -16.10 -17.86
N ALA A 51 8.37 -15.48 -16.69
CA ALA A 51 7.28 -14.82 -15.98
C ALA A 51 6.73 -13.63 -16.78
N ALA A 52 7.59 -12.81 -17.37
CA ALA A 52 7.20 -11.70 -18.23
C ALA A 52 6.41 -12.19 -19.46
N GLN A 53 6.86 -13.28 -20.10
CA GLN A 53 6.14 -13.88 -21.22
C GLN A 53 4.77 -14.43 -20.78
N ASN A 54 4.70 -15.15 -19.65
CA ASN A 54 3.44 -15.67 -19.11
C ASN A 54 2.45 -14.55 -18.77
N LEU A 55 2.93 -13.42 -18.25
CA LEU A 55 2.08 -12.24 -18.00
C LEU A 55 1.55 -11.65 -19.31
N ARG A 56 2.39 -11.50 -20.34
CA ARG A 56 1.95 -11.03 -21.67
C ARG A 56 0.95 -11.97 -22.31
N ASP A 57 1.18 -13.28 -22.24
CA ASP A 57 0.26 -14.29 -22.76
C ASP A 57 -1.07 -14.27 -22.02
N LEU A 58 -1.05 -14.10 -20.69
CA LEU A 58 -2.26 -13.91 -19.90
C LEU A 58 -3.04 -12.67 -20.33
N VAL A 59 -2.38 -11.54 -20.57
CA VAL A 59 -3.03 -10.33 -21.06
C VAL A 59 -3.65 -10.57 -22.44
N ASN A 60 -2.88 -11.14 -23.37
CA ASN A 60 -3.36 -11.43 -24.73
C ASN A 60 -4.55 -12.39 -24.75
N GLU A 61 -4.48 -13.50 -24.00
CA GLU A 61 -5.59 -14.47 -23.93
C GLU A 61 -6.81 -13.92 -23.21
N SER A 62 -6.63 -13.05 -22.21
CA SER A 62 -7.75 -12.44 -21.48
C SER A 62 -8.50 -11.41 -22.30
N PHE A 63 -7.81 -10.70 -23.20
CA PHE A 63 -8.38 -9.62 -24.01
C PHE A 63 -8.42 -9.94 -25.51
N LYS A 64 -8.35 -11.22 -25.89
CA LYS A 64 -8.44 -11.64 -27.30
C LYS A 64 -9.79 -11.33 -27.93
N ASP A 65 -10.85 -11.42 -27.12
CA ASP A 65 -12.22 -11.16 -27.54
C ASP A 65 -12.55 -9.70 -27.21
N ALA A 66 -12.78 -8.87 -28.22
CA ALA A 66 -13.14 -7.46 -28.03
C ALA A 66 -14.49 -7.29 -27.31
N GLN A 67 -15.36 -8.31 -27.35
CA GLN A 67 -16.63 -8.36 -26.62
C GLN A 67 -16.74 -9.67 -25.86
N PRO A 68 -16.08 -9.80 -24.70
CA PRO A 68 -16.07 -11.06 -23.95
C PRO A 68 -17.48 -11.38 -23.43
N ASP A 69 -17.80 -12.68 -23.35
CA ASP A 69 -19.01 -13.18 -22.69
C ASP A 69 -18.86 -13.10 -21.17
N ILE A 70 -19.21 -11.93 -20.63
CA ILE A 70 -19.15 -11.62 -19.20
C ILE A 70 -20.15 -12.43 -18.35
N THR A 71 -21.05 -13.22 -18.96
CA THR A 71 -21.95 -14.10 -18.20
C THR A 71 -21.24 -15.35 -17.68
N SER A 72 -20.15 -15.76 -18.35
CA SER A 72 -19.30 -16.89 -17.98
C SER A 72 -18.33 -16.53 -16.85
N GLU A 73 -18.41 -17.25 -15.72
CA GLU A 73 -17.48 -17.09 -14.59
C GLU A 73 -16.02 -17.34 -15.00
N THR A 74 -15.80 -18.27 -15.93
CA THR A 74 -14.45 -18.55 -16.44
C THR A 74 -13.89 -17.36 -17.21
N VAL A 75 -14.72 -16.70 -18.03
CA VAL A 75 -14.33 -15.49 -18.77
C VAL A 75 -14.07 -14.34 -17.81
N ARG A 76 -14.94 -14.12 -16.82
CA ARG A 76 -14.72 -13.10 -15.76
C ARG A 76 -13.41 -13.33 -15.01
N GLY A 77 -13.12 -14.58 -14.63
CA GLY A 77 -11.87 -14.95 -13.98
C GLY A 77 -10.64 -14.62 -14.82
N LYS A 78 -10.67 -14.94 -16.12
CA LYS A 78 -9.60 -14.58 -17.06
C LYS A 78 -9.42 -13.08 -17.17
N LEU A 79 -10.50 -12.32 -17.42
CA LEU A 79 -10.46 -10.86 -17.50
C LEU A 79 -9.80 -10.24 -16.26
N LYS A 80 -10.19 -10.67 -15.05
CA LYS A 80 -9.58 -10.19 -13.80
C LYS A 80 -8.09 -10.49 -13.71
N GLY A 81 -7.67 -11.69 -14.12
CA GLY A 81 -6.26 -12.07 -14.20
C GLY A 81 -5.47 -11.23 -15.21
N GLY A 82 -6.02 -11.05 -16.41
CA GLY A 82 -5.45 -10.18 -17.45
C GLY A 82 -5.35 -8.72 -17.03
N MET A 83 -6.36 -8.18 -16.33
CA MET A 83 -6.32 -6.82 -15.81
C MET A 83 -5.23 -6.64 -14.77
N TRP A 84 -5.07 -7.60 -13.86
CA TRP A 84 -3.98 -7.60 -12.89
C TRP A 84 -2.61 -7.66 -13.59
N ALA A 85 -2.42 -8.56 -14.54
CA ALA A 85 -1.17 -8.70 -15.28
C ALA A 85 -0.83 -7.44 -16.10
N CYS A 86 -1.84 -6.84 -16.74
CA CYS A 86 -1.69 -5.59 -17.49
C CYS A 86 -1.27 -4.45 -16.55
N GLY A 87 -1.95 -4.30 -15.41
CA GLY A 87 -1.60 -3.30 -14.39
C GLY A 87 -0.24 -3.57 -13.74
N LEU A 88 0.21 -4.82 -13.61
CA LEU A 88 1.53 -5.15 -13.08
C LEU A 88 2.64 -4.79 -14.08
N LEU A 89 2.45 -5.10 -15.36
CA LEU A 89 3.43 -4.80 -16.41
C LEU A 89 3.47 -3.30 -16.74
N GLU A 90 2.39 -2.56 -16.46
CA GLU A 90 2.20 -1.15 -16.84
C GLU A 90 2.40 -0.86 -18.33
N ILE A 91 2.10 -1.85 -19.18
CA ILE A 91 2.19 -1.70 -20.63
C ILE A 91 0.77 -1.48 -21.17
N PRO A 92 0.47 -0.30 -21.75
CA PRO A 92 -0.80 -0.11 -22.44
C PRO A 92 -0.82 -0.98 -23.70
N MET A 93 -1.72 -1.95 -23.74
CA MET A 93 -1.91 -2.85 -24.88
C MET A 93 -3.24 -2.52 -25.57
N GLU A 94 -3.23 -2.47 -26.90
CA GLU A 94 -4.42 -2.17 -27.71
C GLU A 94 -5.58 -3.15 -27.43
N SER A 95 -5.26 -4.43 -27.23
CA SER A 95 -6.23 -5.45 -26.84
C SER A 95 -6.92 -5.12 -25.50
N ALA A 96 -6.14 -4.69 -24.50
CA ALA A 96 -6.67 -4.28 -23.21
C ALA A 96 -7.54 -3.02 -23.34
N HIS A 97 -7.11 -2.02 -24.12
CA HIS A 97 -7.90 -0.82 -24.40
C HIS A 97 -9.27 -1.18 -25.02
N ASN A 98 -9.28 -1.98 -26.09
CA ASN A 98 -10.52 -2.36 -26.79
C ASN A 98 -11.46 -3.17 -25.90
N ALA A 99 -10.92 -4.11 -25.11
CA ALA A 99 -11.71 -4.87 -24.15
C ALA A 99 -12.30 -3.97 -23.05
N LEU A 100 -11.51 -3.03 -22.51
CA LEU A 100 -12.00 -2.05 -21.53
C LEU A 100 -13.11 -1.18 -22.10
N GLN A 101 -12.98 -0.68 -23.32
CA GLN A 101 -14.04 0.11 -23.97
C GLN A 101 -15.37 -0.67 -24.01
N SER A 102 -15.31 -1.95 -24.36
CA SER A 102 -16.48 -2.82 -24.39
C SER A 102 -17.09 -3.07 -23.01
N LEU A 103 -16.25 -3.25 -21.99
CA LEU A 103 -16.69 -3.46 -20.61
C LEU A 103 -17.30 -2.19 -20.01
N LEU A 104 -16.67 -1.03 -20.22
CA LEU A 104 -17.12 0.26 -19.74
C LEU A 104 -18.43 0.70 -20.41
N THR A 105 -18.60 0.42 -21.70
CA THR A 105 -19.86 0.70 -22.42
C THR A 105 -21.03 -0.13 -21.87
N ARG A 106 -20.76 -1.35 -21.40
CA ARG A 106 -21.76 -2.30 -20.89
C ARG A 106 -21.65 -2.47 -19.36
N TYR A 107 -21.21 -1.41 -18.68
CA TYR A 107 -20.80 -1.49 -17.26
C TYR A 107 -21.91 -1.99 -16.34
N GLU A 108 -23.16 -1.68 -16.65
CA GLU A 108 -24.35 -2.11 -15.89
C GLU A 108 -24.54 -3.63 -15.84
N LEU A 109 -23.93 -4.36 -16.77
CA LEU A 109 -23.95 -5.83 -16.82
C LEU A 109 -22.83 -6.47 -15.97
N LEU A 110 -21.86 -5.68 -15.51
CA LEU A 110 -20.75 -6.19 -14.72
C LEU A 110 -21.17 -6.42 -13.27
N ASP A 111 -20.68 -7.49 -12.67
CA ASP A 111 -20.72 -7.64 -11.23
C ASP A 111 -19.80 -6.62 -10.53
N GLU A 112 -19.93 -6.52 -9.21
CA GLU A 112 -19.17 -5.55 -8.42
C GLU A 112 -17.66 -5.71 -8.56
N ASP A 113 -17.15 -6.95 -8.53
CA ASP A 113 -15.71 -7.21 -8.52
C ASP A 113 -15.07 -6.93 -9.88
N LEU A 114 -15.73 -7.37 -10.97
CA LEU A 114 -15.27 -7.09 -12.32
C LEU A 114 -15.39 -5.59 -12.67
N GLY A 115 -16.46 -4.93 -12.26
CA GLY A 115 -16.61 -3.48 -12.43
C GLY A 115 -15.49 -2.70 -11.72
N LYS A 116 -15.20 -3.06 -10.47
CA LYS A 116 -14.07 -2.50 -9.71
C LYS A 116 -12.75 -2.70 -10.45
N LYS A 117 -12.44 -3.93 -10.89
CA LYS A 117 -11.18 -4.23 -11.60
C LYS A 117 -11.05 -3.48 -12.93
N THR A 118 -12.16 -3.31 -13.64
CA THR A 118 -12.25 -2.50 -14.87
C THR A 118 -11.87 -1.05 -14.58
N LEU A 119 -12.43 -0.43 -13.53
CA LEU A 119 -12.10 0.94 -13.13
C LEU A 119 -10.67 1.06 -12.56
N GLU A 120 -10.18 0.08 -11.82
CA GLU A 120 -8.80 0.05 -11.31
C GLU A 120 -7.79 0.11 -12.47
N LEU A 121 -7.96 -0.72 -13.51
CA LEU A 121 -7.06 -0.71 -14.67
C LEU A 121 -7.23 0.56 -15.51
N THR A 122 -8.46 1.02 -15.70
CA THR A 122 -8.78 2.26 -16.42
C THR A 122 -8.07 3.46 -15.79
N PHE A 123 -8.13 3.59 -14.45
CA PHE A 123 -7.46 4.66 -13.73
C PHE A 123 -5.93 4.57 -13.81
N GLY A 124 -5.39 3.35 -13.71
CA GLY A 124 -3.94 3.13 -13.70
C GLY A 124 -3.27 3.41 -15.04
N LEU A 125 -3.83 2.90 -16.15
CA LEU A 125 -3.15 2.89 -17.46
C LEU A 125 -3.80 3.75 -18.54
N PHE A 126 -5.12 3.98 -18.49
CA PHE A 126 -5.87 4.62 -19.56
C PHE A 126 -6.49 5.93 -19.08
N ALA A 127 -5.64 6.77 -18.48
CA ALA A 127 -6.03 7.92 -17.69
C ALA A 127 -6.81 8.99 -18.47
N PHE A 128 -6.77 8.99 -19.80
CA PHE A 128 -7.37 10.03 -20.66
C PHE A 128 -8.38 9.53 -21.70
N ASP A 129 -8.63 8.22 -21.76
CA ASP A 129 -9.25 7.61 -22.93
C ASP A 129 -10.77 7.43 -22.81
N PHE A 130 -11.30 7.30 -21.58
CA PHE A 130 -12.68 6.82 -21.33
C PHE A 130 -13.56 7.83 -20.59
N LYS A 131 -13.43 9.13 -20.93
CA LYS A 131 -14.15 10.20 -20.24
C LYS A 131 -15.67 10.01 -20.28
N GLU A 132 -16.22 9.63 -21.44
CA GLU A 132 -17.66 9.53 -21.64
C GLU A 132 -18.24 8.32 -20.89
N GLU A 133 -17.59 7.17 -21.02
CA GLU A 133 -18.00 5.94 -20.36
C GLU A 133 -17.90 6.08 -18.83
N VAL A 134 -16.79 6.63 -18.32
CA VAL A 134 -16.62 6.84 -16.87
C VAL A 134 -17.59 7.89 -16.33
N THR A 135 -17.95 8.91 -17.12
CA THR A 135 -19.02 9.87 -16.77
C THR A 135 -20.36 9.14 -16.61
N SER A 136 -20.72 8.27 -17.57
CA SER A 136 -21.93 7.46 -17.48
C SER A 136 -21.94 6.59 -16.22
N ILE A 137 -20.81 5.94 -15.91
CA ILE A 137 -20.67 5.10 -14.71
C ILE A 137 -20.85 5.93 -13.44
N ALA A 138 -20.24 7.11 -13.32
CA ALA A 138 -20.43 7.99 -12.16
C ALA A 138 -21.92 8.36 -11.93
N LEU A 139 -22.67 8.56 -13.02
CA LEU A 139 -24.10 8.91 -12.97
C LEU A 139 -25.03 7.72 -12.70
N THR A 140 -24.61 6.49 -12.93
CA THR A 140 -25.51 5.31 -12.92
C THR A 140 -25.15 4.26 -11.88
N THR A 141 -23.88 4.17 -11.46
CA THR A 141 -23.43 3.10 -10.57
C THR A 141 -24.11 3.15 -9.21
N LYS A 142 -24.54 1.98 -8.72
CA LYS A 142 -25.11 1.81 -7.37
C LYS A 142 -24.05 1.58 -6.29
N TYR A 143 -22.79 1.41 -6.68
CA TYR A 143 -21.70 1.04 -5.77
C TYR A 143 -20.87 2.28 -5.37
N PRO A 144 -20.80 2.66 -4.08
CA PRO A 144 -20.03 3.81 -3.61
C PRO A 144 -18.56 3.82 -4.06
N LYS A 145 -17.91 2.65 -4.09
CA LYS A 145 -16.51 2.51 -4.51
C LYS A 145 -16.30 2.75 -5.99
N HIS A 146 -17.23 2.30 -6.82
CA HIS A 146 -17.19 2.56 -8.26
C HIS A 146 -17.44 4.04 -8.54
N PHE A 147 -18.39 4.64 -7.82
CA PHE A 147 -18.64 6.07 -7.89
C PHE A 147 -17.37 6.87 -7.54
N ALA A 148 -16.76 6.57 -6.40
CA ALA A 148 -15.53 7.26 -5.98
C ALA A 148 -14.39 7.09 -7.00
N SER A 149 -14.17 5.87 -7.51
CA SER A 149 -13.13 5.62 -8.52
C SER A 149 -13.41 6.36 -9.83
N ALA A 150 -14.67 6.42 -10.27
CA ALA A 150 -15.08 7.16 -11.47
C ALA A 150 -14.93 8.68 -11.30
N VAL A 151 -15.35 9.24 -10.15
CA VAL A 151 -15.18 10.67 -9.87
C VAL A 151 -13.69 11.05 -9.79
N LEU A 152 -12.87 10.22 -9.15
CA LEU A 152 -11.42 10.43 -9.10
C LEU A 152 -10.78 10.39 -10.49
N TYR A 153 -11.20 9.46 -11.34
CA TYR A 153 -10.76 9.40 -12.74
C TYR A 153 -11.10 10.69 -13.48
N LEU A 154 -12.36 11.12 -13.41
CA LEU A 154 -12.83 12.33 -14.10
C LEU A 154 -12.14 13.59 -13.57
N ARG A 155 -11.86 13.64 -12.26
CA ARG A 155 -11.14 14.75 -11.64
C ARG A 155 -9.71 14.85 -12.18
N ARG A 156 -9.04 13.72 -12.41
CA ARG A 156 -7.69 13.69 -13.03
C ARG A 156 -7.66 14.26 -14.46
N LEU A 157 -8.79 14.22 -15.18
CA LEU A 157 -8.92 14.80 -16.52
C LEU A 157 -9.16 16.31 -16.51
N ASP A 158 -9.69 16.81 -15.41
CA ASP A 158 -10.17 18.17 -15.28
C ASP A 158 -9.00 19.10 -14.92
N LYS A 159 -8.76 20.13 -15.75
CA LYS A 159 -7.64 21.05 -15.56
C LYS A 159 -7.75 21.88 -14.28
N THR A 160 -8.98 22.08 -13.77
CA THR A 160 -9.22 22.82 -12.54
C THR A 160 -9.60 21.91 -11.38
N GLU A 161 -9.82 20.60 -11.64
CA GLU A 161 -10.31 19.56 -10.71
C GLU A 161 -11.67 19.84 -10.03
N GLN A 162 -12.09 21.10 -9.96
CA GLN A 162 -13.19 21.62 -9.18
C GLN A 162 -14.54 21.41 -9.86
N GLU A 163 -14.62 21.60 -11.18
CA GLU A 163 -15.87 21.47 -11.93
C GLU A 163 -16.43 20.05 -11.82
N THR A 164 -15.54 19.06 -11.82
CA THR A 164 -15.92 17.66 -11.63
C THR A 164 -16.58 17.42 -10.28
N TRP A 165 -15.99 17.88 -9.17
CA TRP A 165 -16.56 17.62 -7.86
C TRP A 165 -17.87 18.37 -7.63
N GLU A 166 -17.96 19.63 -8.05
CA GLU A 166 -19.18 20.44 -7.97
C GLU A 166 -20.34 19.80 -8.73
N ARG A 167 -20.05 19.13 -9.86
CA ARG A 167 -21.04 18.37 -10.64
C ARG A 167 -21.51 17.11 -9.92
N PHE A 168 -20.59 16.31 -9.36
CA PHE A 168 -20.92 14.97 -8.85
C PHE A 168 -21.31 14.92 -7.38
N ARG A 169 -20.95 15.94 -6.57
CA ARG A 169 -21.32 16.02 -5.15
C ARG A 169 -22.85 15.99 -4.94
N PRO A 170 -23.68 16.78 -5.65
CA PRO A 170 -25.14 16.71 -5.48
C PRO A 170 -25.71 15.34 -5.85
N GLU A 171 -25.17 14.69 -6.89
CA GLU A 171 -25.59 13.34 -7.31
C GLU A 171 -25.24 12.29 -6.25
N MET A 172 -24.07 12.41 -5.62
CA MET A 172 -23.68 11.58 -4.47
C MET A 172 -24.65 11.75 -3.31
N GLU A 173 -24.90 13.00 -2.89
CA GLU A 173 -25.77 13.34 -1.76
C GLU A 173 -27.20 12.84 -1.99
N LYS A 174 -27.69 12.94 -3.23
CA LYS A 174 -29.01 12.45 -3.64
C LYS A 174 -29.10 10.93 -3.65
N ARG A 175 -28.09 10.22 -4.18
CA ARG A 175 -28.11 8.75 -4.32
C ARG A 175 -27.82 8.03 -3.00
N TRP A 176 -27.01 8.64 -2.13
CA TRP A 176 -26.68 8.12 -0.81
C TRP A 176 -26.92 9.19 0.26
N PRO A 177 -28.15 9.32 0.79
CA PRO A 177 -28.47 10.30 1.82
C PRO A 177 -27.63 10.18 3.10
N GLU A 178 -27.12 8.98 3.39
CA GLU A 178 -26.23 8.67 4.53
C GLU A 178 -24.73 8.61 4.12
N TRP A 179 -24.33 9.34 3.08
CA TRP A 179 -22.96 9.30 2.56
C TRP A 179 -21.89 9.63 3.61
N GLN A 180 -22.23 10.44 4.64
CA GLN A 180 -21.31 10.79 5.71
C GLN A 180 -20.91 9.57 6.56
N GLU A 181 -21.77 8.56 6.66
CA GLU A 181 -21.50 7.32 7.38
C GLU A 181 -20.80 6.27 6.53
N GLN A 182 -20.94 6.39 5.20
CA GLN A 182 -20.27 5.53 4.23
C GLN A 182 -18.79 5.91 4.08
N PRO A 183 -17.84 5.05 4.51
CA PRO A 183 -16.43 5.43 4.64
C PRO A 183 -15.79 5.86 3.33
N ILE A 184 -16.15 5.21 2.21
CA ILE A 184 -15.64 5.54 0.88
C ILE A 184 -16.10 6.94 0.44
N LEU A 185 -17.38 7.26 0.60
CA LEU A 185 -17.94 8.54 0.15
C LEU A 185 -17.48 9.69 1.06
N LYS A 186 -17.38 9.42 2.36
CA LYS A 186 -16.82 10.39 3.31
C LYS A 186 -15.36 10.73 2.99
N ALA A 187 -14.52 9.72 2.72
CA ALA A 187 -13.13 9.95 2.33
C ALA A 187 -13.02 10.67 0.98
N LEU A 188 -13.84 10.31 0.00
CA LEU A 188 -13.93 11.01 -1.28
C LEU A 188 -14.25 12.49 -1.09
N SER A 189 -15.29 12.82 -0.29
CA SER A 189 -15.66 14.20 0.01
C SER A 189 -14.50 14.96 0.66
N LEU A 190 -13.82 14.39 1.66
CA LEU A 190 -12.69 15.06 2.30
C LEU A 190 -11.57 15.42 1.30
N ILE A 191 -11.23 14.50 0.40
CA ILE A 191 -10.21 14.71 -0.63
C ILE A 191 -10.66 15.71 -1.70
N CYS A 192 -11.94 15.70 -2.07
CA CYS A 192 -12.48 16.60 -3.09
C CYS A 192 -12.85 17.99 -2.58
N ASP A 193 -13.16 18.12 -1.29
CA ASP A 193 -13.42 19.40 -0.63
C ASP A 193 -12.12 20.14 -0.27
N GLN A 194 -10.96 19.46 -0.29
CA GLN A 194 -9.65 20.09 -0.09
C GLN A 194 -9.29 20.96 -1.30
N ARG A 195 -9.38 22.27 -1.13
CA ARG A 195 -9.04 23.27 -2.17
C ARG A 195 -7.57 23.67 -2.16
N GLU A 196 -6.96 23.72 -0.98
CA GLU A 196 -5.58 24.17 -0.79
C GLU A 196 -4.72 23.02 -0.25
N PRO A 197 -3.41 22.99 -0.56
CA PRO A 197 -2.48 22.09 0.10
C PRO A 197 -2.51 22.30 1.61
N ILE A 198 -2.92 21.26 2.35
CA ILE A 198 -2.93 21.33 3.81
C ILE A 198 -1.54 20.94 4.28
N GLN A 199 -0.88 21.86 4.97
CA GLN A 199 0.41 21.59 5.59
C GLN A 199 0.22 20.68 6.81
N PRO A 200 1.08 19.67 7.01
CA PRO A 200 1.03 18.86 8.21
C PRO A 200 1.29 19.74 9.45
N PRO A 201 0.70 19.42 10.62
CA PRO A 201 1.10 20.02 11.88
C PRO A 201 2.60 19.78 12.16
N PRO A 202 3.21 20.49 13.12
CA PRO A 202 4.63 20.34 13.41
C PRO A 202 5.05 18.88 13.64
N LEU A 203 5.95 18.37 12.81
CA LEU A 203 6.33 16.95 12.84
C LEU A 203 6.92 16.54 14.20
N ARG A 204 7.64 17.43 14.88
CA ARG A 204 8.21 17.15 16.21
C ARG A 204 7.20 16.64 17.24
N THR A 205 5.92 17.00 17.14
CA THR A 205 4.92 16.56 18.14
C THR A 205 4.54 15.10 17.96
N ILE A 206 4.43 14.61 16.71
CA ILE A 206 4.17 13.20 16.41
C ILE A 206 5.46 12.36 16.43
N LEU A 207 6.62 12.98 16.21
CA LEU A 207 7.95 12.35 16.34
C LEU A 207 8.40 12.22 17.80
N GLY A 208 7.91 13.08 18.69
CA GLY A 208 8.32 13.16 20.08
C GLY A 208 7.84 11.98 20.94
N GLN A 209 8.52 11.75 22.08
CA GLN A 209 8.30 10.59 22.96
C GLN A 209 6.89 10.46 23.55
N GLN A 210 6.13 11.57 23.59
CA GLN A 210 4.76 11.58 24.10
C GLN A 210 3.79 10.84 23.17
N PHE A 211 4.09 10.78 21.87
CA PHE A 211 3.36 9.94 20.95
C PHE A 211 3.77 8.48 21.16
N MET A 212 2.84 7.60 21.56
CA MET A 212 3.08 6.17 21.77
C MET A 212 4.26 5.88 22.72
N PRO A 213 4.20 6.31 23.99
CA PRO A 213 5.30 6.19 24.92
C PRO A 213 5.70 4.73 25.15
N GLY A 214 7.01 4.46 25.18
CA GLY A 214 7.54 3.11 25.41
C GLY A 214 7.38 2.14 24.23
N LYS A 215 6.88 2.61 23.07
CA LYS A 215 6.71 1.80 21.87
C LYS A 215 7.60 2.33 20.73
N PRO A 216 8.26 1.43 19.98
CA PRO A 216 8.98 1.82 18.78
C PRO A 216 7.97 2.24 17.69
N VAL A 217 8.38 3.19 16.86
CA VAL A 217 7.55 3.75 15.78
C VAL A 217 8.36 3.87 14.51
N ILE A 218 7.85 3.28 13.43
CA ILE A 218 8.31 3.51 12.06
C ILE A 218 7.59 4.75 11.54
N TYR A 219 8.33 5.76 11.10
CA TYR A 219 7.75 6.91 10.40
C TYR A 219 8.07 6.76 8.92
N SER A 220 7.03 6.66 8.10
CA SER A 220 7.12 6.60 6.65
C SER A 220 6.64 7.93 6.08
N PHE A 221 7.59 8.80 5.74
CA PHE A 221 7.32 10.10 5.14
C PHE A 221 7.14 9.95 3.64
N GLN A 222 6.04 10.46 3.11
CA GLN A 222 5.62 10.25 1.73
C GLN A 222 5.28 11.60 1.07
N ARG A 223 5.34 11.63 -0.27
CA ARG A 223 4.74 12.71 -1.06
C ARG A 223 3.28 12.42 -1.33
N ASN A 224 2.44 13.44 -1.45
CA ASN A 224 1.05 13.30 -1.88
C ASN A 224 1.02 12.60 -3.25
N ASN A 225 1.88 13.02 -4.19
CA ASN A 225 2.16 12.25 -5.39
C ASN A 225 3.00 11.01 -5.04
N ARG A 226 2.33 9.86 -4.99
CA ARG A 226 2.91 8.54 -4.70
C ARG A 226 3.85 8.00 -5.79
N ASP A 227 4.02 8.70 -6.91
CA ASP A 227 5.01 8.36 -7.92
C ASP A 227 6.46 8.50 -7.43
N PHE A 228 6.67 9.27 -6.35
CA PHE A 228 7.99 9.50 -5.79
C PHE A 228 8.21 8.72 -4.49
N GLU A 229 9.41 8.19 -4.36
CA GLU A 229 9.81 7.40 -3.20
C GLU A 229 9.81 8.23 -1.92
N GLY A 230 9.25 7.65 -0.86
CA GLY A 230 9.29 8.23 0.48
C GLY A 230 10.55 7.86 1.25
N LEU A 231 10.55 8.23 2.53
CA LEU A 231 11.66 8.00 3.45
C LEU A 231 11.15 7.39 4.75
N VAL A 232 11.83 6.35 5.21
CA VAL A 232 11.58 5.72 6.50
C VAL A 232 12.66 6.11 7.50
N VAL A 233 12.22 6.48 8.69
CA VAL A 233 13.06 6.57 9.90
C VAL A 233 12.40 5.80 11.04
N ILE A 234 13.17 5.42 12.06
CA ILE A 234 12.65 4.68 13.20
C ILE A 234 12.99 5.40 14.49
N ARG A 235 11.96 5.60 15.33
CA ARG A 235 12.12 5.94 16.73
C ARG A 235 12.03 4.66 17.56
N ARG A 236 13.03 4.45 18.40
CA ARG A 236 13.15 3.32 19.32
C ARG A 236 12.13 3.43 20.47
N ALA A 237 11.96 2.35 21.23
CA ALA A 237 11.04 2.32 22.37
C ALA A 237 11.44 3.30 23.49
N ASP A 238 12.74 3.55 23.69
CA ASP A 238 13.28 4.58 24.60
C ASP A 238 13.14 6.02 24.07
N GLY A 239 12.55 6.14 22.87
CA GLY A 239 12.24 7.38 22.17
C GLY A 239 13.44 8.11 21.59
N ARG A 240 14.61 7.45 21.47
CA ARG A 240 15.72 7.90 20.62
C ARG A 240 15.49 7.52 19.17
N PHE A 241 15.99 8.30 18.23
CA PHE A 241 16.02 7.88 16.82
C PHE A 241 17.15 6.89 16.55
N ALA A 242 16.88 5.90 15.71
CA ALA A 242 17.86 4.93 15.24
C ALA A 242 19.00 5.63 14.48
N ARG A 243 20.24 5.21 14.75
CA ARG A 243 21.44 5.79 14.12
C ARG A 243 22.29 4.75 13.40
N ASN A 244 22.90 5.14 12.28
CA ASN A 244 23.87 4.31 11.59
C ASN A 244 25.19 4.21 12.39
N ALA A 245 26.18 3.48 11.87
CA ALA A 245 27.46 3.28 12.57
C ALA A 245 28.25 4.60 12.75
N GLU A 246 28.04 5.55 11.85
CA GLU A 246 28.65 6.89 11.89
C GLU A 246 27.92 7.85 12.85
N GLY A 247 26.83 7.40 13.48
CA GLY A 247 26.03 8.21 14.41
C GLY A 247 25.01 9.14 13.75
N ASN A 248 24.85 9.10 12.42
CA ASN A 248 23.81 9.83 11.70
C ASN A 248 22.45 9.15 11.84
N ILE A 249 21.35 9.90 11.64
CA ILE A 249 20.01 9.31 11.61
C ILE A 249 19.95 8.22 10.54
N TRP A 250 19.55 7.02 10.95
CA TRP A 250 19.34 5.92 10.05
C TRP A 250 18.05 6.14 9.26
N SER A 251 18.11 5.88 7.96
CA SER A 251 16.94 5.95 7.08
C SER A 251 17.09 5.00 5.90
N VAL A 252 15.96 4.58 5.34
CA VAL A 252 15.87 3.85 4.07
C VAL A 252 14.72 4.41 3.25
N PRO A 253 14.78 4.33 1.92
CA PRO A 253 13.69 4.82 1.11
C PRO A 253 12.59 3.75 1.00
N GLN A 254 11.34 4.17 0.75
CA GLN A 254 10.18 3.29 0.72
C GLN A 254 9.09 3.83 -0.19
N LEU A 255 8.58 2.99 -1.09
CA LEU A 255 7.49 3.30 -2.00
C LEU A 255 6.15 2.84 -1.41
N THR A 256 5.14 3.72 -1.42
CA THR A 256 3.78 3.40 -0.93
C THR A 256 2.72 3.47 -2.04
N ARG A 257 3.17 3.33 -3.29
CA ARG A 257 2.37 3.37 -4.51
C ARG A 257 1.68 2.05 -4.79
N SER A 258 0.40 2.10 -5.17
CA SER A 258 -0.24 0.96 -5.83
C SER A 258 -0.05 0.96 -7.34
N ASN A 259 -0.11 -0.20 -7.97
CA ASN A 259 -0.12 -0.36 -9.43
C ASN A 259 -1.19 0.49 -10.13
N SER A 260 -2.33 0.68 -9.48
CA SER A 260 -3.43 1.49 -9.99
C SER A 260 -3.25 2.99 -9.75
N ALA A 261 -2.31 3.41 -8.89
CA ALA A 261 -2.20 4.79 -8.39
C ALA A 261 -3.45 5.32 -7.63
N LEU A 262 -4.47 4.49 -7.39
CA LEU A 262 -5.69 4.92 -6.70
C LEU A 262 -5.36 5.40 -5.27
N PRO A 263 -6.15 6.33 -4.70
CA PRO A 263 -5.97 6.76 -3.32
C PRO A 263 -6.22 5.64 -2.30
N GLY A 264 -5.60 5.74 -1.12
CA GLY A 264 -5.52 4.61 -0.19
C GLY A 264 -6.79 4.18 0.54
N PHE A 265 -7.86 4.96 0.43
CA PHE A 265 -9.19 4.56 0.90
C PHE A 265 -9.93 3.66 -0.10
N ILE A 266 -9.45 3.55 -1.35
CA ILE A 266 -9.95 2.62 -2.37
C ILE A 266 -9.20 1.29 -2.26
N SER A 267 -9.89 0.17 -2.48
CA SER A 267 -9.28 -1.16 -2.57
C SER A 267 -8.15 -1.18 -3.59
N ASN A 268 -7.03 -1.81 -3.26
CA ASN A 268 -5.80 -1.83 -4.07
C ASN A 268 -5.27 -0.43 -4.44
N GLY A 269 -5.65 0.62 -3.72
CA GLY A 269 -5.03 1.93 -3.79
C GLY A 269 -3.71 1.99 -3.01
N SER A 270 -3.01 3.10 -3.12
CA SER A 270 -1.75 3.41 -2.43
C SER A 270 -1.91 3.34 -0.90
N THR A 271 -0.83 3.28 -0.13
CA THR A 271 -0.97 3.20 1.34
C THR A 271 -1.59 4.50 1.89
N PRO A 272 -2.66 4.43 2.70
CA PRO A 272 -3.32 5.62 3.25
C PRO A 272 -2.46 6.28 4.34
N GLN A 273 -2.50 7.61 4.37
CA GLN A 273 -1.93 8.39 5.47
C GLN A 273 -2.66 8.10 6.80
N GLY A 274 -1.90 8.07 7.89
CA GLY A 274 -2.43 7.85 9.24
C GLY A 274 -1.60 6.84 10.03
N ILE A 275 -2.17 6.35 11.13
CA ILE A 275 -1.49 5.42 12.03
C ILE A 275 -1.93 4.00 11.74
N HIS A 276 -0.94 3.14 11.56
CA HIS A 276 -1.06 1.71 11.43
C HIS A 276 -0.43 1.08 12.67
N THR A 277 -0.99 -0.02 13.14
CA THR A 277 -0.38 -0.81 14.22
C THR A 277 0.56 -1.85 13.62
N ILE A 278 1.68 -2.14 14.27
CA ILE A 278 2.57 -3.25 13.92
C ILE A 278 2.26 -4.43 14.82
N MET A 279 1.82 -5.54 14.22
CA MET A 279 1.41 -6.76 14.92
C MET A 279 2.56 -7.76 15.11
N GLY A 280 3.62 -7.61 14.32
CA GLY A 280 4.77 -8.49 14.36
C GLY A 280 5.55 -8.49 13.05
N VAL A 281 6.25 -9.58 12.82
CA VAL A 281 6.99 -9.87 11.59
C VAL A 281 6.58 -11.24 11.06
N GLY A 282 6.57 -11.41 9.75
CA GLY A 282 6.18 -12.66 9.12
C GLY A 282 6.94 -12.95 7.84
N GLN A 283 6.60 -14.06 7.20
CA GLN A 283 7.17 -14.49 5.93
C GLN A 283 6.03 -14.80 4.96
N GLU A 284 6.25 -14.47 3.70
CA GLU A 284 5.26 -14.64 2.66
C GLU A 284 5.68 -15.72 1.67
N THR A 285 4.70 -16.45 1.16
CA THR A 285 4.87 -17.46 0.12
C THR A 285 4.69 -16.91 -1.29
N ASN A 286 4.03 -15.75 -1.42
CA ASN A 286 3.92 -15.02 -2.67
C ASN A 286 5.32 -14.67 -3.22
N PRO A 287 5.71 -15.23 -4.38
CA PRO A 287 7.03 -15.00 -4.94
C PRO A 287 7.34 -13.53 -5.19
N TYR A 288 6.34 -12.72 -5.57
CA TYR A 288 6.52 -11.31 -5.92
C TYR A 288 6.84 -10.40 -4.74
N ILE A 289 6.42 -10.77 -3.53
CA ILE A 289 6.78 -10.07 -2.28
C ILE A 289 8.22 -10.42 -1.86
N GLY A 290 8.65 -11.64 -2.16
CA GLY A 290 10.00 -12.12 -1.88
C GLY A 290 10.16 -12.80 -0.54
N ARG A 291 11.41 -13.14 -0.22
CA ARG A 291 11.77 -14.00 0.93
C ARG A 291 12.23 -13.22 2.16
N THR A 292 12.46 -11.92 2.02
CA THR A 292 12.80 -11.06 3.14
C THR A 292 11.57 -10.93 4.05
N PRO A 293 11.70 -11.12 5.38
CA PRO A 293 10.57 -11.00 6.27
C PRO A 293 9.86 -9.65 6.14
N TYR A 294 8.53 -9.69 6.14
CA TYR A 294 7.70 -8.49 6.17
C TYR A 294 7.44 -8.05 7.61
N ILE A 295 7.13 -6.77 7.77
CA ILE A 295 6.58 -6.22 9.01
C ILE A 295 5.06 -6.17 8.84
N GLU A 296 4.34 -6.87 9.73
CA GLU A 296 2.88 -6.97 9.66
C GLU A 296 2.26 -5.69 10.21
N THR A 297 1.71 -4.87 9.32
CA THR A 297 0.93 -3.70 9.71
C THR A 297 -0.57 -3.98 9.62
N ALA A 298 -1.38 -3.26 10.40
CA ALA A 298 -2.83 -3.30 10.30
C ALA A 298 -3.43 -1.90 10.50
N LEU A 299 -4.56 -1.66 9.82
CA LEU A 299 -5.31 -0.42 9.94
C LEU A 299 -6.18 -0.38 11.20
N PRO A 300 -6.66 0.81 11.62
CA PRO A 300 -7.78 0.90 12.55
C PRO A 300 -8.94 0.05 12.04
N ILE A 301 -9.74 -0.53 12.93
CA ILE A 301 -10.91 -1.38 12.62
C ILE A 301 -10.55 -2.77 12.05
N GLU A 302 -9.42 -2.96 11.37
CA GLU A 302 -8.92 -4.28 10.96
C GLU A 302 -8.64 -5.19 12.17
N LYS A 303 -8.19 -4.58 13.28
CA LYS A 303 -7.96 -5.23 14.57
C LYS A 303 -8.88 -4.64 15.63
N THR A 304 -9.11 -5.38 16.71
CA THR A 304 -9.80 -4.83 17.89
C THR A 304 -9.00 -3.66 18.50
N PRO A 305 -9.62 -2.73 19.25
CA PRO A 305 -8.88 -1.68 19.94
C PRO A 305 -7.75 -2.21 20.84
N ALA A 306 -7.98 -3.31 21.59
CA ALA A 306 -6.93 -3.92 22.42
C ALA A 306 -5.71 -4.36 21.62
N GLU A 307 -5.93 -5.00 20.48
CA GLU A 307 -4.85 -5.43 19.58
C GLU A 307 -4.17 -4.24 18.91
N PHE A 308 -4.93 -3.23 18.48
CA PHE A 308 -4.38 -2.08 17.77
C PHE A 308 -3.53 -1.20 18.69
N PHE A 309 -3.99 -0.93 19.91
CA PHE A 309 -3.27 -0.16 20.91
C PHE A 309 -2.24 -0.98 21.70
N HIS A 310 -2.20 -2.30 21.53
CA HIS A 310 -1.36 -3.22 22.33
C HIS A 310 -1.62 -3.11 23.84
N GLU A 311 -2.89 -2.86 24.21
CA GLU A 311 -3.29 -2.55 25.57
C GLU A 311 -4.57 -3.32 25.98
N PRO A 312 -4.46 -4.29 26.91
CA PRO A 312 -5.60 -5.11 27.35
C PRO A 312 -6.77 -4.31 27.93
N LYS A 313 -6.53 -3.08 28.40
CA LYS A 313 -7.58 -2.21 28.94
C LYS A 313 -8.69 -1.89 27.92
N TYR A 314 -8.43 -2.09 26.63
CA TYR A 314 -9.40 -1.87 25.55
C TYR A 314 -10.13 -3.14 25.06
N GLU A 315 -10.01 -4.29 25.74
CA GLU A 315 -10.59 -5.58 25.29
C GLU A 315 -12.11 -5.52 25.04
N ASN A 316 -12.82 -4.68 25.79
CA ASN A 316 -14.27 -4.48 25.67
C ASN A 316 -14.64 -3.11 25.09
N THR A 317 -13.69 -2.43 24.44
CA THR A 317 -13.92 -1.13 23.81
C THR A 317 -14.31 -1.30 22.35
N SER A 318 -15.34 -0.57 21.92
CA SER A 318 -15.70 -0.45 20.51
C SER A 318 -14.94 0.68 19.85
N TRP A 319 -14.62 0.52 18.56
CA TRP A 319 -14.01 1.57 17.77
C TRP A 319 -14.93 2.80 17.64
N THR A 320 -14.36 3.98 17.87
CA THR A 320 -14.93 5.29 17.51
C THR A 320 -13.85 6.13 16.86
N MET A 321 -14.23 7.10 16.01
CA MET A 321 -13.26 8.03 15.41
C MET A 321 -12.49 8.76 16.51
N THR A 322 -13.18 9.20 17.56
CA THR A 322 -12.57 9.84 18.74
C THR A 322 -11.50 8.96 19.37
N LEU A 323 -11.75 7.67 19.58
CA LEU A 323 -10.75 6.74 20.11
C LEU A 323 -9.48 6.68 19.24
N TYR A 324 -9.64 6.71 17.92
CA TYR A 324 -8.51 6.77 16.99
C TYR A 324 -7.80 8.12 17.03
N THR A 325 -8.53 9.24 16.99
CA THR A 325 -7.90 10.57 16.95
C THR A 325 -7.26 10.95 18.29
N ASP A 326 -7.79 10.50 19.43
CA ASP A 326 -7.26 10.78 20.77
C ASP A 326 -5.84 10.20 20.96
N MET A 327 -5.47 9.22 20.13
CA MET A 327 -4.13 8.64 20.12
C MET A 327 -3.07 9.59 19.53
N LEU A 328 -3.51 10.58 18.75
CA LEU A 328 -2.64 11.56 18.09
C LEU A 328 -2.35 12.73 19.04
N PRO A 329 -1.19 13.41 18.88
CA PRO A 329 -0.95 14.67 19.57
C PRO A 329 -2.04 15.69 19.26
N THR A 330 -2.32 16.61 20.18
CA THR A 330 -3.45 17.57 20.10
C THR A 330 -3.51 18.32 18.76
N GLU A 331 -2.36 18.75 18.22
CA GLU A 331 -2.30 19.47 16.95
C GLU A 331 -2.67 18.61 15.72
N TRP A 332 -2.61 17.28 15.87
CA TRP A 332 -2.88 16.30 14.82
C TRP A 332 -4.31 15.74 14.85
N GLN A 333 -5.04 15.87 15.97
CA GLN A 333 -6.37 15.26 16.13
C GLN A 333 -7.39 15.77 15.09
N ASN A 334 -7.27 17.04 14.70
CA ASN A 334 -8.13 17.68 13.69
C ASN A 334 -7.53 17.68 12.29
N TYR A 335 -6.31 17.15 12.11
CA TYR A 335 -5.67 17.07 10.80
C TYR A 335 -6.25 15.88 10.03
N TRP A 336 -7.32 16.15 9.28
CA TRP A 336 -8.13 15.13 8.62
C TRP A 336 -7.35 14.14 7.74
N PRO A 337 -6.21 14.47 7.09
CA PRO A 337 -5.49 13.49 6.28
C PRO A 337 -5.03 12.26 7.06
N THR A 338 -4.78 12.37 8.37
CA THR A 338 -4.50 11.18 9.22
C THR A 338 -5.69 10.25 9.42
N GLN A 339 -6.91 10.74 9.17
CA GLN A 339 -8.14 9.95 9.25
C GLN A 339 -8.33 9.07 7.99
N LEU A 340 -7.50 9.21 6.95
CA LEU A 340 -7.57 8.35 5.78
C LEU A 340 -7.31 6.88 6.11
N ALA A 341 -6.40 6.58 7.04
CA ALA A 341 -6.19 5.22 7.55
C ALA A 341 -7.46 4.67 8.24
N TRP A 342 -8.15 5.50 9.03
CA TRP A 342 -9.43 5.14 9.64
C TRP A 342 -10.48 4.80 8.59
N TYR A 343 -10.69 5.68 7.60
CA TYR A 343 -11.70 5.44 6.57
C TYR A 343 -11.34 4.25 5.68
N ALA A 344 -10.06 4.05 5.38
CA ALA A 344 -9.60 2.87 4.67
C ALA A 344 -9.94 1.57 5.45
N GLY A 345 -9.65 1.54 6.75
CA GLY A 345 -9.96 0.41 7.63
C GLY A 345 -11.47 0.17 7.75
N LYS A 346 -12.26 1.23 7.96
CA LYS A 346 -13.75 1.16 7.98
C LYS A 346 -14.30 0.67 6.64
N ALA A 347 -13.63 0.97 5.53
CA ALA A 347 -13.97 0.50 4.18
C ALA A 347 -13.49 -0.94 3.88
N GLY A 348 -12.89 -1.63 4.85
CA GLY A 348 -12.44 -3.02 4.73
C GLY A 348 -11.09 -3.19 4.05
N ARG A 349 -10.24 -2.15 4.01
CA ARG A 349 -8.82 -2.33 3.64
C ARG A 349 -8.11 -3.11 4.75
N CYS A 350 -7.31 -4.09 4.36
CA CYS A 350 -6.58 -4.97 5.27
C CYS A 350 -5.33 -5.54 4.57
N TYR A 351 -4.53 -6.32 5.30
CA TYR A 351 -3.36 -7.05 4.77
C TYR A 351 -2.34 -6.17 4.07
N MET A 352 -2.13 -4.96 4.59
CA MET A 352 -1.04 -4.11 4.13
C MET A 352 0.20 -4.47 4.96
N TYR A 353 1.29 -4.81 4.28
CA TYR A 353 2.56 -5.15 4.94
C TYR A 353 3.64 -4.16 4.53
N SER A 354 4.68 -4.01 5.35
CA SER A 354 5.95 -3.44 4.89
C SER A 354 6.85 -4.57 4.42
N HIS A 355 7.12 -4.65 3.13
CA HIS A 355 7.80 -5.80 2.53
C HIS A 355 8.76 -5.42 1.40
N GLY A 356 9.57 -6.40 0.98
CA GLY A 356 10.50 -6.28 -0.15
C GLY A 356 9.81 -6.53 -1.49
N THR A 357 10.55 -6.86 -2.53
CA THR A 357 9.95 -7.20 -3.83
C THR A 357 10.90 -8.03 -4.65
N THR A 358 10.35 -8.96 -5.43
CA THR A 358 11.11 -9.63 -6.50
C THR A 358 10.52 -9.41 -7.89
N ILE A 359 9.52 -8.53 -7.98
CA ILE A 359 9.02 -8.03 -9.26
C ILE A 359 10.21 -7.45 -10.04
N ASP A 360 10.25 -7.70 -11.34
CA ASP A 360 11.30 -7.16 -12.20
C ASP A 360 11.14 -5.63 -12.31
N PRO A 361 12.08 -4.83 -11.80
CA PRO A 361 11.96 -3.37 -11.86
C PRO A 361 12.00 -2.83 -13.29
N ASP A 362 12.51 -3.62 -14.26
CA ASP A 362 12.60 -3.22 -15.65
C ASP A 362 11.22 -3.03 -16.32
N TYR A 363 10.13 -3.52 -15.71
CA TYR A 363 8.76 -3.18 -16.14
C TYR A 363 8.47 -1.69 -16.04
N TYR A 364 9.15 -0.98 -15.14
CA TYR A 364 8.91 0.42 -14.81
C TYR A 364 10.03 1.34 -15.30
N LEU A 365 10.88 0.89 -16.22
CA LEU A 365 12.00 1.69 -16.73
C LEU A 365 11.49 3.03 -17.30
N GLY A 366 12.03 4.13 -16.80
CA GLY A 366 11.63 5.49 -17.19
C GLY A 366 10.51 6.10 -16.32
N MET A 367 9.91 5.33 -15.42
CA MET A 367 8.94 5.86 -14.45
C MET A 367 9.63 6.55 -13.27
N PRO A 368 9.01 7.57 -12.63
CA PRO A 368 9.60 8.30 -11.49
C PRO A 368 9.95 7.43 -10.27
N TRP A 369 9.26 6.30 -10.09
CA TRP A 369 9.51 5.38 -8.99
C TRP A 369 10.60 4.35 -9.29
N TYR A 370 11.07 4.21 -10.52
CA TYR A 370 12.16 3.29 -10.85
C TYR A 370 13.41 3.63 -10.02
N PRO A 371 14.11 2.64 -9.43
CA PRO A 371 13.99 1.19 -9.63
C PRO A 371 13.08 0.46 -8.62
N ASN A 372 12.16 1.15 -7.94
CA ASN A 372 11.17 0.51 -7.08
C ASN A 372 10.02 -0.09 -7.89
N THR A 373 9.29 -1.03 -7.27
CA THR A 373 8.11 -1.66 -7.88
C THR A 373 6.87 -1.36 -7.05
N PRO A 374 5.77 -0.87 -7.65
CA PRO A 374 4.49 -0.73 -6.96
C PRO A 374 3.93 -2.04 -6.43
N SER A 375 3.00 -1.96 -5.46
CA SER A 375 2.29 -3.12 -4.91
C SER A 375 0.76 -2.95 -5.07
N LEU A 376 -0.04 -3.70 -4.32
CA LEU A 376 -1.49 -3.49 -4.22
C LEU A 376 -1.88 -2.64 -2.98
N GLY A 377 -0.99 -1.73 -2.56
CA GLY A 377 -1.22 -0.79 -1.46
C GLY A 377 -0.39 -1.04 -0.19
N CYS A 378 0.58 -1.93 -0.27
CA CYS A 378 1.59 -2.19 0.75
C CYS A 378 2.71 -1.14 0.74
N LEU A 379 3.52 -1.12 1.79
CA LEU A 379 4.73 -0.31 1.88
C LEU A 379 5.91 -1.14 1.35
N THR A 380 6.43 -0.79 0.18
CA THR A 380 7.43 -1.60 -0.52
C THR A 380 8.81 -0.97 -0.41
N CYS A 381 9.79 -1.74 0.04
CA CYS A 381 11.20 -1.35 0.02
C CYS A 381 11.91 -2.03 -1.16
N LYS A 382 12.85 -1.30 -1.77
CA LYS A 382 13.63 -1.79 -2.89
C LYS A 382 14.42 -3.05 -2.55
N GLU A 383 14.43 -4.00 -3.48
CA GLU A 383 15.37 -5.11 -3.47
C GLU A 383 15.95 -5.33 -4.86
N ILE A 384 17.27 -5.44 -4.94
CA ILE A 384 17.99 -5.74 -6.18
C ILE A 384 18.55 -7.14 -6.05
N TRP A 385 18.28 -7.98 -7.04
CA TRP A 385 18.63 -9.39 -7.05
C TRP A 385 19.59 -9.69 -8.20
N ASN A 386 20.58 -10.55 -7.95
CA ASN A 386 21.51 -11.00 -8.97
C ASN A 386 20.78 -11.96 -9.93
N PRO A 387 20.65 -11.63 -11.23
CA PRO A 387 19.88 -12.44 -12.17
C PRO A 387 20.56 -13.76 -12.57
N ALA A 388 21.87 -13.91 -12.32
CA ALA A 388 22.59 -15.15 -12.59
C ALA A 388 22.48 -16.17 -11.44
N THR A 389 22.40 -15.68 -10.19
CA THR A 389 22.44 -16.55 -9.00
C THR A 389 21.15 -16.57 -8.19
N GLY A 390 20.24 -15.62 -8.42
CA GLY A 390 19.02 -15.43 -7.63
C GLY A 390 19.27 -14.93 -6.21
N LYS A 391 20.51 -14.57 -5.85
CA LYS A 391 20.87 -14.03 -4.54
C LYS A 391 20.56 -12.53 -4.46
N ALA A 392 20.16 -12.04 -3.29
CA ALA A 392 19.98 -10.60 -3.08
C ALA A 392 21.34 -9.88 -3.18
N PHE A 393 21.39 -8.78 -3.93
CA PHE A 393 22.53 -7.86 -4.02
C PHE A 393 22.32 -6.61 -3.15
N GLN A 394 21.07 -6.18 -3.01
CA GLN A 394 20.65 -5.12 -2.08
C GLN A 394 19.24 -5.44 -1.58
N SER A 395 18.96 -5.14 -0.31
CA SER A 395 17.61 -5.20 0.24
C SER A 395 17.42 -4.11 1.29
N ASP A 396 16.69 -3.07 0.90
CA ASP A 396 16.29 -1.99 1.80
C ASP A 396 15.24 -2.50 2.79
N GLN A 397 14.45 -3.53 2.41
CA GLN A 397 13.55 -4.24 3.33
C GLN A 397 14.34 -4.97 4.43
N LEU A 398 15.44 -5.65 4.10
CA LEU A 398 16.25 -6.34 5.11
C LEU A 398 16.87 -5.34 6.08
N ALA A 399 17.33 -4.19 5.56
CA ALA A 399 17.83 -3.09 6.38
C ALA A 399 16.72 -2.58 7.32
N LEU A 400 15.49 -2.37 6.81
CA LEU A 400 14.34 -1.97 7.60
C LEU A 400 13.95 -3.00 8.65
N TYR A 401 13.88 -4.28 8.29
CA TYR A 401 13.61 -5.38 9.20
C TYR A 401 14.62 -5.39 10.35
N ASN A 402 15.92 -5.40 10.05
CA ASN A 402 16.97 -5.43 11.08
C ASN A 402 16.95 -4.16 11.95
N ALA A 403 16.65 -3.00 11.37
CA ALA A 403 16.47 -1.75 12.12
C ALA A 403 15.25 -1.79 13.04
N TRP A 404 14.14 -2.39 12.60
CA TRP A 404 12.94 -2.61 13.40
C TRP A 404 13.22 -3.54 14.59
N ILE A 405 13.84 -4.70 14.34
CA ILE A 405 14.29 -5.61 15.40
C ILE A 405 15.12 -4.83 16.43
N SER A 406 16.14 -4.10 15.95
CA SER A 406 17.02 -3.32 16.83
C SER A 406 16.24 -2.30 17.65
N ALA A 407 15.30 -1.59 17.03
CA ALA A 407 14.51 -0.56 17.69
C ALA A 407 13.60 -1.11 18.81
N CYS A 408 13.02 -2.30 18.61
CA CYS A 408 12.28 -3.01 19.66
C CYS A 408 13.16 -3.37 20.87
N HIS A 409 14.46 -3.59 20.65
CA HIS A 409 15.43 -3.89 21.71
C HIS A 409 16.23 -2.67 22.21
N ASN A 410 15.84 -1.45 21.83
CA ASN A 410 16.60 -0.24 22.16
C ASN A 410 18.07 -0.32 21.72
N LEU A 411 18.28 -0.82 20.51
CA LEU A 411 19.56 -0.89 19.83
C LEU A 411 19.54 -0.02 18.56
N ASN A 412 20.72 0.43 18.13
CA ASN A 412 20.90 0.98 16.79
C ASN A 412 21.00 -0.17 15.77
N PRO A 413 20.61 0.04 14.50
CA PRO A 413 20.61 -1.00 13.47
C PRO A 413 21.93 -1.78 13.32
N HIS A 414 23.07 -1.10 13.43
CA HIS A 414 24.39 -1.75 13.33
C HIS A 414 24.70 -2.67 14.52
N GLN A 415 23.94 -2.58 15.61
CA GLN A 415 24.08 -3.39 16.82
C GLN A 415 23.19 -4.64 16.80
N VAL A 416 22.39 -4.87 15.75
CA VAL A 416 21.50 -6.05 15.67
C VAL A 416 22.26 -7.37 15.91
N TRP A 417 23.53 -7.43 15.52
CA TRP A 417 24.43 -8.59 15.67
C TRP A 417 24.72 -8.99 17.12
N THR A 418 24.38 -8.15 18.10
CA THR A 418 24.47 -8.52 19.52
C THR A 418 23.34 -9.44 19.94
N LEU A 419 22.25 -9.50 19.17
CA LEU A 419 21.13 -10.41 19.40
C LEU A 419 21.46 -11.79 18.82
N LYS A 420 21.52 -12.81 19.67
CA LYS A 420 21.95 -14.17 19.28
C LYS A 420 20.81 -15.09 18.83
N THR A 421 19.57 -14.72 19.15
CA THR A 421 18.38 -15.52 18.86
C THR A 421 17.29 -14.62 18.30
N PRO A 422 16.43 -15.13 17.41
CA PRO A 422 15.22 -14.43 17.03
C PRO A 422 14.42 -14.02 18.28
N PRO A 423 13.74 -12.86 18.25
CA PRO A 423 12.88 -12.47 19.35
C PRO A 423 11.74 -13.47 19.53
N ASN A 424 11.57 -13.98 20.75
CA ASN A 424 10.47 -14.86 21.14
C ASN A 424 9.18 -14.08 21.45
N GLU A 425 9.28 -12.76 21.61
CA GLU A 425 8.15 -11.87 21.89
C GLU A 425 7.59 -11.25 20.61
N LYS A 426 6.29 -10.96 20.59
CA LYS A 426 5.68 -10.21 19.49
C LYS A 426 6.29 -8.81 19.43
N LEU A 427 6.95 -8.52 18.31
CA LEU A 427 7.53 -7.21 18.02
C LEU A 427 6.43 -6.24 17.64
N THR A 428 5.88 -5.57 18.64
CA THR A 428 4.75 -4.65 18.50
C THR A 428 5.19 -3.19 18.51
N GLY A 429 4.40 -2.35 17.86
CA GLY A 429 4.55 -0.90 17.87
C GLY A 429 3.67 -0.27 16.81
N TYR A 430 4.14 0.80 16.17
CA TYR A 430 3.31 1.55 15.21
C TYR A 430 4.08 1.92 13.95
N CYS A 431 3.35 2.09 12.86
CA CYS A 431 3.81 2.70 11.62
C CYS A 431 2.97 3.94 11.33
N ALA A 432 3.59 5.12 11.39
CA ALA A 432 2.95 6.39 11.03
C ALA A 432 3.30 6.73 9.58
N VAL A 433 2.32 6.66 8.69
CA VAL A 433 2.45 7.13 7.31
C VAL A 433 2.07 8.61 7.30
N ILE A 434 3.01 9.48 6.90
CA ILE A 434 2.85 10.94 6.96
C ILE A 434 3.15 11.53 5.58
N GLU A 435 2.19 12.26 5.04
CA GLU A 435 2.38 13.04 3.82
C GLU A 435 2.96 14.40 4.16
N LEU A 436 4.02 14.80 3.45
CA LEU A 436 4.70 16.07 3.66
C LEU A 436 4.14 17.16 2.76
N ASP A 437 4.14 16.90 1.45
CA ASP A 437 3.75 17.85 0.40
C ASP A 437 3.59 17.12 -0.96
N ASN A 438 3.33 17.90 -2.02
CA ASN A 438 3.22 17.41 -3.39
C ASN A 438 4.47 17.66 -4.26
N ALA A 439 5.67 17.73 -3.66
CA ALA A 439 6.90 17.92 -4.44
C ALA A 439 7.16 16.74 -5.38
N GLN A 440 7.56 17.03 -6.62
CA GLN A 440 7.79 16.03 -7.66
C GLN A 440 9.21 15.47 -7.60
N ARG A 441 9.59 14.96 -6.42
CA ARG A 441 10.90 14.35 -6.13
C ARG A 441 10.83 13.45 -4.89
N PRO A 442 11.75 12.49 -4.74
CA PRO A 442 11.82 11.68 -3.52
C PRO A 442 11.93 12.53 -2.24
N VAL A 443 11.49 11.97 -1.12
CA VAL A 443 11.67 12.58 0.20
C VAL A 443 13.13 12.42 0.64
N ALA A 444 13.79 13.54 0.93
CA ALA A 444 15.16 13.57 1.42
C ALA A 444 15.18 13.72 2.95
N LEU A 445 16.13 13.06 3.61
CA LEU A 445 16.31 13.14 5.07
C LEU A 445 16.45 14.58 5.57
N ALA A 446 17.13 15.45 4.80
CA ALA A 446 17.32 16.84 5.16
C ALA A 446 16.00 17.62 5.38
N GLU A 447 14.89 17.20 4.75
CA GLU A 447 13.59 17.85 4.87
C GLU A 447 12.94 17.63 6.23
N VAL A 448 13.25 16.50 6.88
CA VAL A 448 12.66 16.11 8.17
C VAL A 448 13.69 16.13 9.30
N LEU A 449 14.98 16.28 8.99
CA LEU A 449 16.08 16.16 9.95
C LEU A 449 15.95 17.14 11.12
N ASN A 450 15.60 18.39 10.87
CA ASN A 450 15.46 19.37 11.95
C ASN A 450 14.36 18.98 12.95
N GLU A 451 13.19 18.57 12.45
CA GLU A 451 12.08 18.13 13.30
C GLU A 451 12.43 16.84 14.06
N ILE A 452 13.18 15.91 13.44
CA ILE A 452 13.72 14.72 14.10
C ILE A 452 14.67 15.14 15.23
N MET A 453 15.63 16.03 14.98
CA MET A 453 16.62 16.44 15.97
C MET A 453 16.01 17.23 17.14
N LEU A 454 14.89 17.93 16.92
CA LEU A 454 14.10 18.58 17.97
C LEU A 454 13.29 17.58 18.80
N ALA A 455 12.83 16.49 18.20
CA ALA A 455 12.08 15.43 18.88
C ALA A 455 12.97 14.37 19.55
N ASP A 456 14.21 14.21 19.08
CA ASP A 456 15.15 13.19 19.55
C ASP A 456 15.61 13.49 20.98
N LYS A 457 15.38 12.52 21.87
CA LYS A 457 15.91 12.60 23.24
C LYS A 457 17.38 12.24 23.22
N ARG A 458 18.24 13.23 23.42
CA ARG A 458 19.68 12.98 23.54
C ARG A 458 20.01 12.25 24.83
#